data_AF-A0AAJ5X0S3-F1
#
_entry.id   AF-A0AAJ5X0S3-F1
#
_cell.length_a   1.000
_cell.length_b   1.000
_cell.length_c   1.000
_cell.angle_alpha   90.00
_cell.angle_beta   90.00
_cell.angle_gamma   90.00
#
_symmetry.space_group_name_H-M   'P 1'
#
loop_
_entity.id
_entity.type
_entity.pdbx_description
1 polymer ?
#
loop_
_entity_poly.entity_id
_entity_poly.type
_entity_poly.pdbx_seq_one_letter_code
_entity_poly.pdbx_strand_id
1 'polypeptide(L)'
;MRYAEDATTTISAWLGEDGEPATRFRTYLDQTRPAVDQPTPPLELRVWIDPDGAVSRITFPPFAHEEANASLRGAIVGRRLTPPPADMLLPIRIAVQLDAPAAEPALAPASRPAERPLPRNQI
;
A
#
# COMPACT_ATOMS: atom_id res chain seq x y z
N MET A 1 -8.24 16.49 13.34
CA MET A 1 -7.89 15.75 12.11
C MET A 1 -6.55 15.02 12.20
N ARG A 2 -5.51 15.63 12.80
CA ARG A 2 -4.15 15.08 12.96
C ARG A 2 -4.05 13.57 13.24
N TYR A 3 -4.84 13.03 14.17
CA TYR A 3 -4.75 11.61 14.53
C TYR A 3 -5.19 10.66 13.41
N ALA A 4 -6.25 11.01 12.68
CA ALA A 4 -6.71 10.18 11.56
C ALA A 4 -5.67 10.17 10.43
N GLU A 5 -5.00 11.30 10.18
CA GLU A 5 -3.93 11.44 9.20
C GLU A 5 -2.69 10.63 9.61
N ASP A 6 -2.31 10.67 10.89
CA ASP A 6 -1.23 9.88 11.48
C ASP A 6 -1.53 8.38 11.35
N ALA A 7 -2.71 7.95 11.78
CA ALA A 7 -3.17 6.57 11.65
C ALA A 7 -3.20 6.10 10.18
N THR A 8 -3.64 6.95 9.26
CA THR A 8 -3.64 6.66 7.82
C THR A 8 -2.22 6.46 7.30
N THR A 9 -1.28 7.34 7.68
CA THR A 9 0.14 7.23 7.30
C THR A 9 0.76 5.95 7.87
N THR A 10 0.54 5.66 9.14
CA THR A 10 1.10 4.47 9.79
C THR A 10 0.52 3.18 9.21
N ILE A 11 -0.79 3.11 8.97
CA ILE A 11 -1.42 1.93 8.36
C ILE A 11 -0.95 1.77 6.91
N SER A 12 -0.82 2.85 6.15
CA SER A 12 -0.29 2.80 4.78
C SER A 12 1.15 2.30 4.77
N ALA A 13 1.97 2.72 5.73
CA ALA A 13 3.33 2.22 5.90
C ALA A 13 3.33 0.71 6.20
N TRP A 14 2.48 0.22 7.11
CA TRP A 14 2.36 -1.21 7.43
C TRP A 14 1.96 -2.08 6.24
N LEU A 15 1.06 -1.58 5.39
CA LEU A 15 0.69 -2.24 4.15
C LEU A 15 1.81 -2.15 3.09
N GLY A 16 2.72 -1.19 3.24
CA GLY A 16 3.92 -1.01 2.44
C GLY A 16 5.14 -1.81 2.92
N GLU A 17 5.07 -2.50 4.05
CA GLU A 17 6.16 -3.34 4.56
C GLU A 17 6.19 -4.71 3.87
N ASP A 18 7.32 -5.40 3.93
CA ASP A 18 7.53 -6.75 3.37
C ASP A 18 6.96 -7.88 4.25
N GLY A 19 6.02 -7.58 5.16
CA GLY A 19 5.38 -8.58 6.00
C GLY A 19 4.50 -9.52 5.20
N GLU A 20 4.51 -10.82 5.51
CA GLU A 20 3.75 -11.84 4.76
C GLU A 20 2.28 -11.45 4.45
N PRO A 21 1.45 -10.97 5.41
CA PRO A 21 0.09 -10.54 5.11
C PRO A 21 0.02 -9.27 4.24
N ALA A 22 0.96 -8.33 4.40
CA ALA A 22 1.03 -7.11 3.60
C ALA A 22 1.43 -7.43 2.14
N THR A 23 2.44 -8.28 1.94
CA THR A 23 2.90 -8.74 0.63
C THR A 23 1.80 -9.50 -0.11
N ARG A 24 1.09 -10.44 0.55
CA ARG A 24 -0.05 -11.13 -0.07
C ARG A 24 -1.14 -10.15 -0.52
N PHE A 25 -1.47 -9.18 0.32
CA PHE A 25 -2.47 -8.17 -0.01
C PHE A 25 -2.05 -7.29 -1.19
N ARG A 26 -0.79 -6.88 -1.26
CA ARG A 26 -0.24 -6.11 -2.39
C ARG A 26 -0.26 -6.91 -3.68
N THR A 27 0.11 -8.19 -3.65
CA THR A 27 0.01 -9.08 -4.82
C THR A 27 -1.42 -9.20 -5.31
N TYR A 28 -2.40 -9.28 -4.41
CA TYR A 28 -3.82 -9.28 -4.77
C TYR A 28 -4.25 -7.97 -5.44
N LEU A 29 -3.82 -6.84 -4.91
CA LEU A 29 -4.09 -5.54 -5.52
C LEU A 29 -3.44 -5.40 -6.90
N ASP A 30 -2.23 -5.93 -7.06
CA ASP A 30 -1.51 -5.98 -8.34
C ASP A 30 -2.27 -6.78 -9.41
N GLN A 31 -2.93 -7.87 -9.01
CA GLN A 31 -3.74 -8.70 -9.90
C GLN A 31 -5.09 -8.07 -10.26
N THR A 32 -5.64 -7.24 -9.37
CA THR A 32 -6.97 -6.63 -9.54
C THR A 32 -6.91 -5.20 -10.08
N ARG A 33 -5.72 -4.62 -10.22
CA ARG A 33 -5.56 -3.25 -10.75
C ARG A 33 -6.01 -3.16 -12.20
N PRO A 34 -6.67 -2.06 -12.58
CA PRO A 34 -7.07 -1.82 -13.97
C PRO A 34 -5.87 -1.57 -14.88
N ALA A 35 -4.75 -1.06 -14.35
CA ALA A 35 -3.51 -0.84 -15.08
C ALA A 35 -2.29 -0.92 -14.15
N VAL A 36 -1.15 -1.39 -14.67
CA VAL A 36 0.11 -1.53 -13.94
C VAL A 36 0.64 -0.22 -13.35
N ASP A 37 0.39 0.88 -14.05
CA ASP A 37 0.93 2.21 -13.77
C ASP A 37 -0.03 3.10 -12.96
N GLN A 38 -1.21 2.58 -12.60
CA GLN A 38 -2.20 3.37 -11.87
C GLN A 38 -2.23 3.01 -10.39
N PRO A 39 -2.35 4.03 -9.50
CA PRO A 39 -2.53 3.78 -8.08
C PRO A 39 -3.84 3.04 -7.83
N THR A 40 -3.88 2.26 -6.75
CA THR A 40 -5.10 1.54 -6.37
C THR A 40 -6.21 2.52 -5.98
N PRO A 41 -7.49 2.16 -6.17
CA PRO A 41 -8.58 2.99 -5.68
C PRO A 41 -8.49 3.14 -4.15
N PRO A 42 -8.84 4.31 -3.59
CA PRO A 42 -8.77 4.53 -2.16
C PRO A 42 -9.67 3.54 -1.41
N LEU A 43 -9.08 2.85 -0.45
CA LEU A 43 -9.74 1.87 0.39
C LEU A 43 -10.24 2.55 1.65
N GLU A 44 -11.55 2.51 1.88
CA GLU A 44 -12.14 3.01 3.11
C GLU A 44 -12.05 1.97 4.24
N LEU A 45 -11.33 2.29 5.31
CA LEU A 45 -11.23 1.44 6.50
C LEU A 45 -11.89 2.11 7.70
N ARG A 46 -12.56 1.29 8.49
CA ARG A 46 -13.06 1.60 9.83
C ARG A 46 -12.19 0.88 10.84
N VAL A 47 -11.53 1.63 11.72
CA VAL A 47 -10.56 1.10 12.69
C VAL A 47 -11.07 1.36 14.11
N TRP A 48 -11.08 0.30 14.91
CA TRP A 48 -11.30 0.35 16.36
C TRP A 48 -9.96 0.19 17.04
N ILE A 49 -9.67 1.11 17.94
CA ILE A 49 -8.39 1.22 18.62
C ILE A 49 -8.69 1.25 20.11
N ASP A 50 -8.08 0.35 20.87
CA ASP A 50 -8.17 0.35 22.31
C ASP A 50 -7.52 1.61 22.91
N PRO A 51 -7.85 1.97 24.16
CA PRO A 51 -7.22 3.10 24.85
C PRO A 51 -5.68 2.98 24.97
N ASP A 52 -5.12 1.77 24.86
CA ASP A 52 -3.67 1.50 24.82
C ASP A 52 -3.05 1.75 23.41
N GLY A 53 -3.87 2.05 22.41
CA GLY A 53 -3.45 2.19 21.01
C GLY A 53 -3.46 0.89 20.21
N ALA A 54 -3.84 -0.25 20.82
CA ALA A 54 -3.92 -1.52 20.12
C ALA A 54 -5.10 -1.56 19.15
N VAL A 55 -4.87 -2.00 17.91
CA VAL A 55 -5.96 -2.18 16.94
C VAL A 55 -6.70 -3.48 17.25
N SER A 56 -7.86 -3.37 17.90
CA SER A 56 -8.69 -4.53 18.25
C SER A 56 -9.53 -5.02 17.07
N ARG A 57 -9.94 -4.12 16.17
CA ARG A 57 -10.78 -4.50 15.03
C ARG A 57 -10.65 -3.56 13.86
N ILE A 58 -10.80 -4.11 12.65
CA ILE A 58 -11.02 -3.34 11.44
C ILE A 58 -12.24 -3.85 10.67
N THR A 59 -12.89 -2.93 9.94
CA THR A 59 -13.96 -3.21 8.98
C THR A 59 -13.72 -2.43 7.70
N PHE A 60 -13.96 -3.05 6.57
CA PHE A 60 -13.73 -2.50 5.23
C PHE A 60 -14.74 -3.13 4.27
N PRO A 61 -14.96 -2.54 3.08
CA PRO A 61 -15.76 -3.16 2.03
C PRO A 61 -15.17 -4.52 1.67
N PRO A 62 -15.95 -5.62 1.71
CA PRO A 62 -15.41 -6.94 1.40
C PRO A 62 -14.92 -6.98 -0.04
N PHE A 63 -13.68 -7.46 -0.21
CA PHE A 63 -13.12 -7.76 -1.52
C PHE A 63 -13.73 -9.02 -2.09
N ALA A 64 -13.65 -9.17 -3.41
CA ALA A 64 -14.11 -10.36 -4.13
C ALA A 64 -13.41 -11.65 -3.66
N HIS A 65 -12.19 -11.55 -3.12
CA HIS A 65 -11.41 -12.69 -2.64
C HIS A 65 -11.28 -12.66 -1.12
N GLU A 66 -11.68 -13.74 -0.46
CA GLU A 66 -11.62 -13.86 1.01
C GLU A 66 -10.19 -13.80 1.57
N GLU A 67 -9.20 -14.30 0.82
CA GLU A 67 -7.79 -14.23 1.19
C GLU A 67 -7.29 -12.78 1.30
N ALA A 68 -7.77 -11.86 0.45
CA ALA A 68 -7.44 -10.45 0.54
C ALA A 68 -8.02 -9.83 1.82
N ASN A 69 -9.27 -10.20 2.17
CA ASN A 69 -9.92 -9.78 3.41
C ASN A 69 -9.13 -10.26 4.64
N ALA A 70 -8.66 -11.51 4.63
CA ALA A 70 -7.87 -12.09 5.72
C ALA A 70 -6.46 -11.47 5.82
N SER A 71 -5.82 -11.24 4.68
CA SER A 71 -4.47 -10.63 4.60
C SER A 71 -4.47 -9.20 5.13
N LEU A 72 -5.46 -8.38 4.73
CA LEU A 72 -5.61 -7.02 5.24
C LEU A 72 -5.81 -6.99 6.76
N ARG A 73 -6.64 -7.90 7.28
CA ARG A 73 -6.83 -8.05 8.73
C ARG A 73 -5.55 -8.46 9.43
N GLY A 74 -4.85 -9.46 8.92
CA GLY A 74 -3.60 -9.96 9.50
C GLY A 74 -2.47 -8.93 9.49
N ALA A 75 -2.46 -8.00 8.54
CA ALA A 75 -1.46 -6.95 8.47
C ALA A 75 -1.68 -5.81 9.49
N ILE A 76 -2.92 -5.60 9.96
CA ILE A 76 -3.29 -4.44 10.77
C ILE A 76 -3.73 -4.83 12.19
N VAL A 77 -4.60 -5.84 12.34
CA VAL A 77 -5.16 -6.23 13.64
C VAL A 77 -4.07 -6.77 14.55
N GLY A 78 -4.05 -6.32 15.81
CA GLY A 78 -3.04 -6.69 16.79
C GLY A 78 -1.77 -5.82 16.77
N ARG A 79 -1.59 -4.95 15.76
CA ARG A 79 -0.55 -3.90 15.81
C ARG A 79 -1.01 -2.73 16.68
N ARG A 80 -0.05 -1.94 17.15
CA ARG A 80 -0.30 -0.77 17.99
C ARG A 80 -0.05 0.52 17.22
N LEU A 81 -1.04 1.41 17.24
CA LEU A 81 -0.94 2.80 16.84
C LEU A 81 -0.64 3.67 18.06
N THR A 82 -0.38 4.96 17.81
CA THR A 82 -0.43 5.98 18.86
C THR A 82 -1.77 5.88 19.60
N PRO A 83 -1.82 5.94 20.94
CA PRO A 83 -3.07 5.86 21.68
C PRO A 83 -4.04 6.98 21.25
N PRO A 84 -5.31 6.66 21.01
CA PRO A 84 -6.29 7.67 20.61
C PRO A 84 -6.54 8.65 21.77
N PRO A 85 -6.77 9.94 21.47
CA PRO A 85 -7.17 10.89 22.50
C PRO A 85 -8.51 10.47 23.13
N ALA A 86 -8.69 10.73 24.43
CA ALA A 86 -9.82 10.23 25.22
C ALA A 86 -11.21 10.66 24.68
N ASP A 87 -11.28 11.78 23.97
CA ASP A 87 -12.51 12.31 23.36
C ASP A 87 -12.79 11.74 21.95
N MET A 88 -11.91 10.85 21.45
CA MET A 88 -11.99 10.38 20.08
C MET A 88 -13.08 9.32 19.87
N LEU A 89 -14.01 9.62 18.95
CA LEU A 89 -15.08 8.71 18.58
C LEU A 89 -14.57 7.60 17.67
N LEU A 90 -14.78 6.36 18.10
CA LEU A 90 -14.49 5.14 17.33
C LEU A 90 -15.78 4.57 16.71
N PRO A 91 -15.68 3.90 15.54
CA PRO A 91 -14.49 3.71 14.73
C PRO A 91 -14.06 4.97 13.98
N ILE A 92 -12.76 5.17 13.85
CA ILE A 92 -12.25 6.17 12.90
C ILE A 92 -12.41 5.65 11.49
N ARG A 93 -12.80 6.52 10.57
CA ARG A 93 -12.84 6.24 9.13
C ARG A 93 -11.63 6.87 8.47
N ILE A 94 -10.86 6.06 7.78
CA ILE A 94 -9.67 6.49 7.04
C ILE A 94 -9.75 5.96 5.61
N ALA A 95 -9.12 6.68 4.68
CA ALA A 95 -8.95 6.23 3.32
C ALA A 95 -7.45 5.98 3.09
N VAL A 96 -7.07 4.74 2.82
CA VAL A 96 -5.70 4.39 2.46
C VAL A 96 -5.61 4.14 0.96
N GLN A 97 -4.56 4.66 0.34
CA GLN A 97 -4.26 4.41 -1.06
C GLN A 97 -2.86 3.82 -1.11
N LEU A 98 -2.72 2.67 -1.78
CA LEU A 98 -1.41 2.10 -2.06
C LEU A 98 -0.99 2.59 -3.44
N ASP A 99 0.18 3.23 -3.46
CA ASP A 99 0.85 3.62 -4.70
C ASP A 99 1.15 2.36 -5.53
N ALA A 100 1.33 2.53 -6.84
CA ALA A 100 1.81 1.43 -7.66
C ALA A 100 3.12 0.93 -7.03
N PRO A 101 3.40 -0.39 -7.05
CA PRO A 101 4.74 -0.85 -6.69
C PRO A 101 5.67 -0.01 -7.56
N ALA A 102 6.52 0.81 -6.92
CA ALA A 102 7.48 1.61 -7.65
C ALA A 102 8.22 0.61 -8.51
N ALA A 103 7.90 0.59 -9.80
CA ALA A 103 8.72 -0.05 -10.79
C ALA A 103 10.06 0.57 -10.48
N GLU A 104 10.99 -0.24 -9.95
CA GLU A 104 12.36 0.15 -9.65
C GLU A 104 12.73 1.15 -10.73
N PRO A 105 13.02 2.43 -10.39
CA PRO A 105 13.05 3.50 -11.36
C PRO A 105 13.92 2.99 -12.48
N ALA A 106 13.29 2.67 -13.61
CA ALA A 106 13.96 1.97 -14.69
C ALA A 106 15.15 2.84 -14.97
N LEU A 107 16.33 2.36 -14.59
CA LEU A 107 17.58 3.10 -14.69
C LEU A 107 17.53 3.66 -16.10
N ALA A 108 17.43 4.99 -16.21
CA ALA A 108 17.29 5.67 -17.47
C ALA A 108 18.28 5.00 -18.44
N PRO A 109 17.82 4.44 -19.58
CA PRO A 109 18.72 3.74 -20.47
C PRO A 109 19.82 4.72 -20.81
N ALA A 110 21.03 4.42 -20.34
CA ALA A 110 22.21 5.22 -20.57
C ALA A 110 22.20 5.59 -22.05
N SER A 111 22.14 6.90 -22.30
CA SER A 111 22.09 7.51 -23.62
C SER A 111 22.99 6.72 -24.57
N ARG A 112 22.39 6.00 -25.52
CA ARG A 112 23.11 5.44 -26.67
C ARG A 112 23.92 6.59 -27.27
N PRO A 113 25.27 6.57 -27.27
CA PRO A 113 25.99 7.43 -28.18
C PRO A 113 25.66 6.91 -29.58
N ALA A 114 25.19 7.84 -30.41
CA ALA A 114 24.74 7.63 -31.76
C ALA A 114 25.68 6.73 -32.57
N GLU A 115 25.06 5.81 -33.31
CA GLU A 115 25.63 5.11 -34.44
C GLU A 115 26.41 6.08 -35.33
N ARG A 116 27.65 5.72 -35.69
CA ARG A 116 28.34 6.29 -36.84
C ARG A 116 28.62 5.16 -37.83
N PRO A 117 28.10 5.21 -39.07
CA PRO A 117 28.15 4.09 -39.99
C PRO A 117 29.54 3.88 -40.62
N LEU A 118 29.80 2.63 -41.00
CA LEU A 118 30.98 2.10 -41.70
C LEU A 118 31.39 2.92 -42.94
N PRO A 119 32.67 2.86 -43.33
CA PRO A 119 32.99 2.68 -44.74
C PRO A 119 33.60 1.29 -45.01
N ARG A 120 33.06 0.68 -46.06
CA ARG A 120 33.48 -0.55 -46.73
C ARG A 120 34.75 -0.29 -47.56
N ASN A 121 35.82 -1.09 -47.36
CA ASN A 121 36.88 -1.34 -48.36
C ASN A 121 37.75 -2.51 -47.84
N GLN A 122 37.64 -3.74 -48.37
CA GLN A 122 38.30 -4.26 -49.59
C GLN A 122 39.82 -4.03 -49.59
N ILE A 123 40.60 -5.07 -49.25
CA ILE A 123 41.67 -5.76 -50.03
C ILE A 123 42.37 -6.76 -49.10
#